data_AF-A0A9E5JHY0-F1
#
_entry.id   AF-A0A9E5JHY0-F1
#
_cell.length_a   1.000
_cell.length_b   1.000
_cell.length_c   1.000
_cell.angle_alpha   90.00
_cell.angle_beta   90.00
_cell.angle_gamma   90.00
#
_symmetry.space_group_name_H-M   'P 1'
#
loop_
_entity.id
_entity.type
_entity.pdbx_description
1 polymer ?
#
loop_
_entity_poly.entity_id
_entity_poly.type
_entity_poly.pdbx_seq_one_letter_code
_entity_poly.pdbx_strand_id
1 'polypeptide(L)'
;MLELLLAKSECEVTNLGVVADDESVLERVLLDAARNNDAIVTSGGVSMGDFDVVKAVLSRIADMQWMQMSIKPAKPFAFGLLRADDRRVPVFGLPGNPVSSMISFELLARPALRKMMGHTRDLVRPSILALADSPLRRKPDGKVHFMRVFAHFGDDGRLHVRVTNLRRPRWRTRSPWCPMVPAVTRATQSK
;
A
#
# COMPACT_ATOMS: atom_id res chain seq x y z
N MET A 1 2.72 4.98 10.16
CA MET A 1 2.97 3.73 9.39
C MET A 1 3.51 4.05 8.00
N LEU A 2 2.78 4.77 7.15
CA LEU A 2 3.22 5.07 5.78
C LEU A 2 4.52 5.86 5.71
N GLU A 3 4.70 6.84 6.59
CA GLU A 3 5.97 7.57 6.76
C GLU A 3 7.17 6.62 6.92
N LEU A 4 7.05 5.60 7.79
CA LEU A 4 8.11 4.60 7.98
C LEU A 4 8.33 3.73 6.73
N LEU A 5 7.27 3.42 5.96
CA LEU A 5 7.40 2.64 4.73
C LEU A 5 8.06 3.45 3.60
N LEU A 6 7.77 4.74 3.52
CA LEU A 6 8.40 5.70 2.60
C LEU A 6 9.86 5.90 2.94
N ALA A 7 10.19 6.16 4.21
CA ALA A 7 11.57 6.29 4.67
C ALA A 7 12.39 5.02 4.42
N LYS A 8 11.82 3.84 4.68
CA LYS A 8 12.44 2.54 4.34
C LYS A 8 12.55 2.27 2.84
N SER A 9 11.90 3.08 2.02
CA SER A 9 12.01 3.03 0.57
C SER A 9 12.96 4.09 0.03
N GLU A 10 13.77 4.72 0.89
CA GLU A 10 14.81 5.72 0.52
C GLU A 10 14.21 7.08 0.09
N CYS A 11 12.94 7.34 0.43
CA CYS A 11 12.32 8.64 0.22
C CYS A 11 12.59 9.59 1.40
N GLU A 12 12.88 10.85 1.10
CA GLU A 12 12.73 11.95 2.05
C GLU A 12 11.24 12.25 2.25
N VAL A 13 10.79 12.38 3.50
CA VAL A 13 9.37 12.45 3.83
C VAL A 13 9.03 13.76 4.51
N THR A 14 8.24 14.60 3.82
CA THR A 14 7.54 15.74 4.41
C THR A 14 6.21 15.27 4.98
N ASN A 15 6.12 15.13 6.30
CA ASN A 15 4.88 14.71 6.96
C ASN A 15 3.94 15.91 7.21
N LEU A 16 2.84 15.96 6.45
CA LEU A 16 1.83 17.04 6.54
C LEU A 16 0.75 16.78 7.60
N GLY A 17 0.85 15.68 8.35
CA GLY A 17 -0.09 15.32 9.41
C GLY A 17 -1.49 14.96 8.92
N VAL A 18 -2.47 15.13 9.81
CA VAL A 18 -3.90 14.95 9.50
C VAL A 18 -4.45 16.30 9.06
N VAL A 19 -4.88 16.39 7.82
CA VAL A 19 -5.54 17.58 7.27
C VAL A 19 -7.02 17.53 7.64
N ALA A 20 -7.60 18.68 8.00
CA ALA A 20 -9.02 18.77 8.31
C ALA A 20 -9.88 18.42 7.07
N ASP A 21 -11.09 17.89 7.32
CA ASP A 21 -12.10 17.62 6.28
C ASP A 21 -12.76 18.93 5.78
N ASP A 22 -11.93 19.84 5.26
CA ASP A 22 -12.32 21.10 4.64
C ASP A 22 -11.69 21.16 3.25
N GLU A 23 -12.52 21.35 2.21
CA GLU A 23 -12.07 21.35 0.82
C GLU A 23 -11.01 22.42 0.54
N SER A 24 -11.19 23.63 1.08
CA SER A 24 -10.30 24.77 0.82
C SER A 24 -8.94 24.58 1.48
N VAL A 25 -8.94 24.03 2.70
CA VAL A 25 -7.72 23.68 3.43
C VAL A 25 -6.98 22.57 2.72
N LEU A 26 -7.69 21.51 2.33
CA LEU A 26 -7.09 20.35 1.66
C LEU A 26 -6.50 20.73 0.29
N GLU A 27 -7.23 21.51 -0.51
CA GLU A 27 -6.76 21.99 -1.82
C GLU A 27 -5.47 22.80 -1.67
N ARG A 28 -5.45 23.75 -0.73
CA ARG A 28 -4.25 24.56 -0.46
C ARG A 28 -3.05 23.69 -0.04
N VAL A 29 -3.26 22.72 0.85
CA VAL A 29 -2.20 21.82 1.33
C VAL A 29 -1.67 20.95 0.18
N LEU A 30 -2.54 20.41 -0.67
CA LEU A 30 -2.14 19.58 -1.81
C LEU A 30 -1.37 20.37 -2.88
N LEU A 31 -1.81 21.59 -3.18
CA LEU A 31 -1.12 22.48 -4.13
C LEU A 31 0.27 22.88 -3.60
N ASP A 32 0.37 23.24 -2.32
CA ASP A 32 1.66 23.55 -1.69
C ASP A 32 2.59 22.32 -1.65
N ALA A 33 2.04 21.15 -1.31
CA ALA A 33 2.79 19.90 -1.35
C ALA A 33 3.35 19.60 -2.75
N ALA A 34 2.57 19.84 -3.81
CA ALA A 34 3.00 19.62 -5.18
C ALA A 34 4.08 20.62 -5.65
N ARG A 35 4.13 21.83 -5.08
CA ARG A 35 5.21 22.79 -5.36
C ARG A 35 6.54 22.35 -4.74
N ASN A 36 6.47 21.72 -3.58
CA ASN A 36 7.65 21.46 -2.74
C ASN A 36 8.12 20.00 -2.74
N ASN A 37 7.37 19.07 -3.35
CA ASN A 37 7.68 17.64 -3.32
C ASN A 37 7.55 16.99 -4.72
N ASP A 38 8.23 15.87 -4.92
CA ASP A 38 8.20 15.14 -6.19
C ASP A 38 7.07 14.11 -6.31
N ALA A 39 6.41 13.78 -5.19
CA ALA A 39 5.24 12.91 -5.14
C ALA A 39 4.40 13.23 -3.90
N ILE A 40 3.11 12.95 -3.98
CA ILE A 40 2.18 13.05 -2.85
C ILE A 40 1.60 11.67 -2.59
N VAL A 41 1.58 11.24 -1.32
CA VAL A 41 0.93 9.98 -0.91
C VAL A 41 -0.11 10.32 0.15
N THR A 42 -1.38 10.03 -0.16
CA THR A 42 -2.49 10.21 0.79
C THR A 42 -2.96 8.86 1.29
N SER A 43 -3.56 8.85 2.48
CA SER A 43 -4.20 7.65 3.03
C SER A 43 -5.53 8.00 3.66
N GLY A 44 -6.57 7.22 3.33
CA GLY A 44 -7.93 7.64 3.61
C GLY A 44 -8.41 8.62 2.54
N GLY A 45 -9.72 8.84 2.51
CA GLY A 45 -10.30 9.77 1.54
C GLY A 45 -10.27 9.32 0.07
N VAL A 46 -10.13 8.02 -0.18
CA VAL A 46 -10.16 7.46 -1.55
C VAL A 46 -11.22 6.38 -1.70
N SER A 47 -12.20 6.38 -0.81
CA SER A 47 -13.23 5.35 -0.76
C SER A 47 -14.36 5.68 -1.75
N MET A 48 -15.29 4.73 -1.86
CA MET A 48 -16.50 4.84 -2.67
C MET A 48 -17.66 5.54 -1.91
N GLY A 49 -17.35 6.33 -0.88
CA GLY A 49 -18.37 7.05 -0.10
C GLY A 49 -18.71 8.38 -0.74
N ASP A 50 -19.99 8.76 -0.73
CA ASP A 50 -20.50 9.95 -1.41
C ASP A 50 -20.05 11.29 -0.80
N PHE A 51 -19.32 11.27 0.33
CA PHE A 51 -18.87 12.45 1.08
C PHE A 51 -17.34 12.52 1.23
N ASP A 52 -16.61 12.00 0.27
CA ASP A 52 -15.15 11.96 0.35
C ASP A 52 -14.51 13.26 -0.16
N VAL A 53 -14.19 14.17 0.77
CA VAL A 53 -13.57 15.49 0.51
C VAL A 53 -12.29 15.35 -0.33
N VAL A 54 -11.48 14.32 -0.07
CA VAL A 54 -10.24 14.09 -0.83
C VAL A 54 -10.55 13.73 -2.28
N LYS A 55 -11.57 12.90 -2.52
CA LYS A 55 -12.02 12.59 -3.88
C LYS A 55 -12.54 13.82 -4.60
N ALA A 56 -13.35 14.64 -3.95
CA ALA A 56 -13.90 15.86 -4.53
C ALA A 56 -12.79 16.84 -4.94
N VAL A 57 -11.87 17.16 -4.03
CA VAL A 57 -10.76 18.08 -4.27
C VAL A 57 -9.82 17.54 -5.35
N LEU A 58 -9.34 16.30 -5.22
CA LEU A 58 -8.40 15.73 -6.19
C LEU A 58 -9.01 15.58 -7.59
N SER A 59 -10.31 15.32 -7.71
CA SER A 59 -10.98 15.27 -9.02
C SER A 59 -11.08 16.65 -9.69
N ARG A 60 -10.99 17.74 -8.92
CA ARG A 60 -10.99 19.12 -9.41
C ARG A 60 -9.59 19.60 -9.81
N ILE A 61 -8.57 19.28 -9.01
CA ILE A 61 -7.22 19.86 -9.18
C ILE A 61 -6.20 18.91 -9.82
N ALA A 62 -6.53 17.64 -10.03
CA ALA A 62 -5.64 16.63 -10.59
C ALA A 62 -6.34 15.73 -11.61
N ASP A 63 -5.56 15.22 -12.56
CA ASP A 63 -6.02 14.18 -13.48
C ASP A 63 -5.92 12.82 -12.77
N MET A 64 -7.03 12.40 -12.15
CA MET A 64 -7.09 11.23 -11.27
C MET A 64 -7.78 10.03 -11.91
N GLN A 65 -7.19 8.85 -11.71
CA GLN A 65 -7.76 7.56 -12.05
C GLN A 65 -8.15 6.81 -10.76
N TRP A 66 -9.44 6.52 -10.62
CA TRP A 66 -10.02 5.82 -9.48
C TRP A 66 -10.21 4.34 -9.81
N MET A 67 -9.42 3.47 -9.22
CA MET A 67 -9.34 2.06 -9.59
C MET A 67 -9.96 1.14 -8.54
N GLN A 68 -10.57 0.04 -9.02
CA GLN A 68 -10.96 -1.10 -8.19
C GLN A 68 -10.10 -2.30 -8.53
N MET A 69 -9.13 -2.59 -7.67
CA MET A 69 -8.16 -3.66 -7.87
C MET A 69 -8.77 -5.03 -7.54
N SER A 70 -8.45 -6.02 -8.38
CA SER A 70 -8.81 -7.44 -8.16
C SER A 70 -7.88 -8.15 -7.17
N ILE A 71 -7.61 -7.47 -6.05
CA ILE A 71 -6.75 -7.93 -4.97
C ILE A 71 -7.47 -7.85 -3.62
N LYS A 72 -6.99 -8.58 -2.62
CA LYS A 72 -7.54 -8.56 -1.26
C LYS A 72 -6.44 -8.68 -0.20
N PRO A 73 -6.40 -7.80 0.81
CA PRO A 73 -7.13 -6.52 0.92
C PRO A 73 -6.59 -5.49 -0.11
N ALA A 74 -7.00 -4.21 -0.03
CA ALA A 74 -6.68 -3.15 -1.00
C ALA A 74 -7.51 -3.12 -2.31
N LYS A 75 -8.84 -3.12 -2.19
CA LYS A 75 -9.74 -2.93 -3.34
C LYS A 75 -9.63 -1.53 -3.96
N PRO A 76 -9.83 -0.41 -3.24
CA PRO A 76 -9.71 0.91 -3.84
C PRO A 76 -8.24 1.34 -3.95
N PHE A 77 -7.90 2.05 -5.02
CA PHE A 77 -6.64 2.75 -5.18
C PHE A 77 -6.85 3.91 -6.14
N ALA A 78 -6.23 5.06 -5.87
CA ALA A 78 -6.27 6.20 -6.77
C ALA A 78 -4.85 6.59 -7.18
N PHE A 79 -4.70 6.98 -8.44
CA PHE A 79 -3.44 7.51 -8.95
C PHE A 79 -3.71 8.61 -9.95
N GLY A 80 -2.94 9.68 -9.92
CA GLY A 80 -3.09 10.77 -10.86
C GLY A 80 -1.93 11.73 -10.87
N LEU A 81 -2.05 12.78 -11.67
CA LEU A 81 -1.08 13.86 -11.76
C LEU A 81 -1.74 15.18 -11.35
N LEU A 82 -1.22 15.80 -10.30
CA LEU A 82 -1.58 17.14 -9.88
C LEU A 82 -0.67 18.14 -10.58
N ARG A 83 -1.25 19.16 -11.21
CA ARG A 83 -0.51 20.24 -11.87
C ARG A 83 -0.33 21.40 -10.88
N ALA A 84 0.92 21.73 -10.57
CA ALA A 84 1.27 22.90 -9.79
C ALA A 84 2.30 23.70 -10.57
N ASP A 85 1.91 24.89 -11.02
CA ASP A 85 2.70 25.75 -11.89
C ASP A 85 3.14 24.95 -13.15
N ASP A 86 4.44 24.85 -13.45
CA ASP A 86 4.96 24.08 -14.60
C ASP A 86 5.24 22.60 -14.28
N ARG A 87 4.94 22.13 -13.06
CA ARG A 87 5.24 20.78 -12.59
C ARG A 87 4.01 19.87 -12.64
N ARG A 88 4.24 18.58 -12.92
CA ARG A 88 3.26 17.50 -12.78
C ARG A 88 3.73 16.53 -11.70
N VAL A 89 3.01 16.47 -10.60
CA VAL A 89 3.37 15.68 -9.42
C VAL A 89 2.43 14.49 -9.29
N PRO A 90 2.94 13.24 -9.23
CA PRO A 90 2.13 12.07 -8.99
C PRO A 90 1.50 12.07 -7.60
N VAL A 91 0.20 11.78 -7.56
CA VAL A 91 -0.58 11.61 -6.35
C VAL A 91 -1.00 10.15 -6.22
N PHE A 92 -0.60 9.51 -5.13
CA PHE A 92 -0.96 8.13 -4.78
C PHE A 92 -2.02 8.15 -3.67
N GLY A 93 -3.24 7.79 -4.02
CA GLY A 93 -4.36 7.70 -3.09
C GLY A 93 -4.52 6.29 -2.53
N LEU A 94 -4.11 6.09 -1.28
CA LEU A 94 -4.16 4.79 -0.60
C LEU A 94 -5.42 4.63 0.26
N PRO A 95 -5.96 3.40 0.41
CA PRO A 95 -7.08 3.13 1.31
C PRO A 95 -6.83 3.61 2.74
N GLY A 96 -7.88 3.95 3.50
CA GLY A 96 -7.74 4.31 4.93
C GLY A 96 -7.44 3.13 5.86
N ASN A 97 -7.73 1.90 5.44
CA ASN A 97 -7.45 0.71 6.25
C ASN A 97 -5.94 0.40 6.25
N PRO A 98 -5.24 0.34 7.41
CA PRO A 98 -3.77 0.25 7.45
C PRO A 98 -3.17 -0.95 6.70
N VAL A 99 -3.83 -2.11 6.76
CA VAL A 99 -3.36 -3.30 6.04
C VAL A 99 -3.53 -3.12 4.53
N SER A 100 -4.64 -2.52 4.12
CA SER A 100 -4.89 -2.19 2.71
C SER A 100 -3.90 -1.13 2.21
N SER A 101 -3.66 -0.04 2.97
CA SER A 101 -2.70 1.00 2.57
C SER A 101 -1.29 0.45 2.44
N MET A 102 -0.85 -0.41 3.38
CA MET A 102 0.46 -1.06 3.32
C MET A 102 0.62 -1.90 2.06
N ILE A 103 -0.40 -2.69 1.71
CA ILE A 103 -0.37 -3.54 0.51
C ILE A 103 -0.42 -2.69 -0.77
N SER A 104 -1.29 -1.68 -0.84
CA SER A 104 -1.32 -0.72 -1.96
C SER A 104 0.02 -0.01 -2.12
N PHE A 105 0.66 0.39 -1.02
CA PHE A 105 1.97 1.02 -1.05
C PHE A 105 3.03 0.06 -1.62
N GLU A 106 3.19 -1.13 -1.04
CA GLU A 106 4.23 -2.08 -1.42
C GLU A 106 4.09 -2.57 -2.88
N LEU A 107 2.86 -2.71 -3.37
CA LEU A 107 2.60 -3.21 -4.73
C LEU A 107 2.57 -2.13 -5.81
N LEU A 108 2.19 -0.89 -5.47
CA LEU A 108 1.90 0.15 -6.46
C LEU A 108 2.74 1.41 -6.26
N ALA A 109 2.68 2.04 -5.07
CA ALA A 109 3.38 3.30 -4.84
C ALA A 109 4.91 3.12 -4.77
N ARG A 110 5.39 2.14 -3.99
CA ARG A 110 6.82 1.84 -3.82
C ARG A 110 7.55 1.61 -5.15
N PRO A 111 7.10 0.71 -6.05
CA PRO A 111 7.79 0.50 -7.33
C PRO A 111 7.79 1.75 -8.21
N ALA A 112 6.71 2.56 -8.19
CA ALA A 112 6.65 3.81 -8.93
C ALA A 112 7.66 4.84 -8.39
N LEU A 113 7.71 5.03 -7.06
CA LEU A 113 8.69 5.91 -6.41
C LEU A 113 10.13 5.47 -6.68
N ARG A 114 10.44 4.17 -6.58
CA ARG A 114 11.77 3.64 -6.93
C ARG A 114 12.13 3.92 -8.38
N LYS A 115 11.18 3.77 -9.30
CA LYS A 115 11.41 4.10 -10.71
C LYS A 115 11.70 5.59 -10.90
N MET A 116 11.01 6.47 -10.18
CA MET A 116 11.26 7.92 -10.20
C MET A 116 12.66 8.26 -9.67
N MET A 117 13.14 7.53 -8.66
CA MET A 117 14.51 7.65 -8.12
C MET A 117 15.57 7.02 -9.04
N GLY A 118 15.22 6.54 -10.23
CA GLY A 118 16.16 5.99 -11.21
C GLY A 118 16.53 4.52 -11.02
N HIS A 119 15.87 3.79 -10.11
CA HIS A 119 16.08 2.35 -10.00
C HIS A 119 15.61 1.65 -11.28
N THR A 120 16.47 0.79 -11.84
CA THR A 120 16.20 0.02 -13.07
C THR A 120 15.92 -1.47 -12.79
N ARG A 121 16.18 -1.91 -11.55
CA ARG A 121 16.00 -3.29 -11.07
C ARG A 121 15.35 -3.27 -9.69
N ASP A 122 14.80 -4.42 -9.28
CA ASP A 122 14.26 -4.64 -7.93
C ASP A 122 13.21 -3.60 -7.47
N LEU A 123 12.37 -3.17 -8.43
CA LEU A 123 11.27 -2.22 -8.18
C LEU A 123 10.23 -2.82 -7.23
N VAL A 124 9.92 -4.11 -7.43
CA VAL A 124 9.04 -4.89 -6.56
C VAL A 124 9.88 -5.73 -5.60
N ARG A 125 9.31 -6.10 -4.45
CA ARG A 125 10.01 -7.01 -3.53
C ARG A 125 10.14 -8.41 -4.15
N PRO A 126 11.24 -9.14 -3.87
CA PRO A 126 11.39 -10.50 -4.35
C PRO A 126 10.30 -11.40 -3.78
N SER A 127 9.82 -12.34 -4.60
CA SER A 127 8.93 -13.41 -4.16
C SER A 127 9.76 -14.64 -3.84
N ILE A 128 9.49 -15.27 -2.71
CA ILE A 128 10.15 -16.51 -2.27
C ILE A 128 9.09 -17.60 -2.20
N LEU A 129 9.38 -18.78 -2.78
CA LEU A 129 8.51 -19.94 -2.67
C LEU A 129 8.54 -20.47 -1.23
N ALA A 130 7.37 -20.75 -0.67
CA ALA A 130 7.23 -21.23 0.69
C ALA A 130 6.23 -22.39 0.80
N LEU A 131 6.47 -23.28 1.76
CA LEU A 131 5.56 -24.35 2.15
C LEU A 131 4.57 -23.82 3.18
N ALA A 132 3.28 -24.02 2.94
CA ALA A 132 2.26 -23.64 3.91
C ALA A 132 2.08 -24.74 4.95
N ASP A 133 2.30 -24.43 6.23
CA ASP A 133 2.14 -25.38 7.35
C ASP A 133 0.68 -25.77 7.60
N SER A 134 -0.25 -25.01 7.03
CA SER A 134 -1.68 -25.24 7.14
C SER A 134 -2.41 -24.72 5.90
N PRO A 135 -3.62 -25.22 5.59
CA PRO A 135 -4.38 -24.77 4.44
C PRO A 135 -4.65 -23.25 4.47
N LEU A 136 -4.24 -22.56 3.40
CA LEU A 136 -4.50 -21.13 3.20
C LEU A 136 -5.92 -20.92 2.68
N ARG A 137 -6.90 -20.88 3.59
CA ARG A 137 -8.32 -20.73 3.23
C ARG A 137 -8.58 -19.33 2.66
N ARG A 138 -9.21 -19.29 1.48
CA ARG A 138 -9.68 -18.06 0.82
C ARG A 138 -11.05 -18.25 0.19
N LYS A 139 -11.79 -17.15 0.01
CA LYS A 139 -13.02 -17.16 -0.79
C LYS A 139 -12.64 -17.30 -2.28
N PRO A 140 -13.32 -18.16 -3.07
CA PRO A 140 -13.13 -18.23 -4.51
C PRO A 140 -13.83 -17.05 -5.19
N ASP A 141 -13.28 -15.85 -5.03
CA ASP A 141 -13.87 -14.58 -5.50
C ASP A 141 -13.12 -13.98 -6.70
N GLY A 142 -12.26 -14.76 -7.36
CA GLY A 142 -11.47 -14.33 -8.52
C GLY A 142 -10.35 -13.33 -8.22
N LYS A 143 -10.12 -12.98 -6.93
CA LYS A 143 -9.10 -12.02 -6.54
C LYS A 143 -7.80 -12.69 -6.14
N VAL A 144 -6.70 -11.95 -6.22
CA VAL A 144 -5.42 -12.33 -5.59
C VAL A 144 -5.47 -11.95 -4.11
N HIS A 145 -5.25 -12.92 -3.22
CA HIS A 145 -5.29 -12.68 -1.78
C HIS A 145 -3.87 -12.51 -1.25
N PHE A 146 -3.53 -11.30 -0.84
CA PHE A 146 -2.25 -10.98 -0.18
C PHE A 146 -2.40 -11.24 1.33
N MET A 147 -2.14 -12.48 1.72
CA MET A 147 -2.22 -12.91 3.12
C MET A 147 -0.92 -12.57 3.85
N ARG A 148 -1.05 -12.09 5.08
CA ARG A 148 0.09 -11.93 5.99
C ARG A 148 0.36 -13.27 6.66
N VAL A 149 1.65 -13.63 6.71
CA VAL A 149 2.12 -14.90 7.25
C VAL A 149 3.29 -14.66 8.20
N PHE A 150 3.47 -15.55 9.16
CA PHE A 150 4.75 -15.76 9.82
C PHE A 150 5.56 -16.73 8.97
N ALA A 151 6.82 -16.41 8.72
CA ALA A 151 7.72 -17.23 7.94
C ALA A 151 8.93 -17.65 8.81
N HIS A 152 9.39 -18.87 8.64
CA HIS A 152 10.59 -19.41 9.27
C HIS A 152 11.25 -20.43 8.34
N PHE A 153 12.57 -20.59 8.44
CA PHE A 153 13.24 -21.71 7.76
C PHE A 153 13.10 -22.96 8.64
N GLY A 154 12.62 -24.05 8.05
CA GLY A 154 12.57 -25.36 8.71
C GLY A 154 13.92 -26.06 8.67
N ASP A 155 14.04 -27.17 9.42
CA ASP A 155 15.23 -28.02 9.42
C ASP A 155 15.51 -28.67 8.05
N ASP A 156 14.50 -28.69 7.18
CA ASP A 156 14.60 -29.12 5.78
C ASP A 156 15.21 -28.04 4.84
N GLY A 157 15.58 -26.89 5.39
CA GLY A 157 16.13 -25.74 4.67
C GLY A 157 15.10 -24.96 3.85
N ARG A 158 13.81 -25.29 3.93
CA ARG A 158 12.74 -24.63 3.16
C ARG A 158 12.07 -23.54 3.99
N LEU A 159 11.51 -22.55 3.31
CA LEU A 159 10.74 -21.50 3.95
C LEU A 159 9.33 -22.02 4.26
N HIS A 160 8.98 -22.10 5.53
CA HIS A 160 7.67 -22.51 6.02
C HIS A 160 6.86 -21.29 6.45
N VAL A 161 5.58 -21.26 6.07
CA VAL A 161 4.66 -20.15 6.35
C VAL A 161 3.40 -20.59 7.05
N ARG A 162 2.99 -19.79 8.04
CA ARG A 162 1.72 -19.93 8.76
C ARG A 162 0.97 -18.62 8.76
N VAL A 163 -0.33 -18.67 8.49
CA VAL A 163 -1.18 -17.46 8.49
C VAL A 163 -1.11 -16.78 9.85
N THR A 164 -1.05 -15.46 9.85
CA THR A 164 -1.25 -14.64 11.05
C THR A 164 -2.72 -14.77 11.49
N ASN A 165 -3.09 -15.88 12.11
CA ASN A 165 -4.43 -16.04 12.66
C ASN A 165 -4.60 -15.00 13.78
N LEU A 166 -5.45 -14.00 13.57
CA LEU A 166 -5.98 -13.15 14.65
C LEU A 166 -6.97 -13.95 15.52
N ARG A 167 -6.59 -15.14 16.00
CA ARG A 167 -7.11 -15.62 17.28
C ARG A 167 -6.21 -14.95 18.31
N ARG A 168 -6.75 -13.94 19.02
CA ARG A 168 -6.04 -13.11 20.01
C ARG A 168 -4.92 -13.90 20.70
N PRO A 169 -3.65 -13.69 20.35
CA PRO A 169 -2.57 -14.17 21.19
C PRO A 169 -2.64 -13.35 22.47
N ARG A 170 -2.60 -14.03 23.61
CA ARG A 170 -2.49 -13.40 24.93
C ARG A 170 -1.06 -12.84 25.00
N TRP A 171 -0.83 -11.66 24.41
CA TRP A 171 0.51 -11.08 24.29
C TRP A 171 0.97 -10.52 25.65
N ARG A 172 1.80 -11.28 26.37
CA ARG A 172 2.89 -10.71 27.17
C ARG A 172 4.17 -10.99 26.42
N THR A 173 4.69 -9.93 25.78
CA THR A 173 6.10 -9.56 25.55
C THR A 173 6.25 -8.89 24.19
N ARG A 174 6.80 -7.68 24.23
CA ARG A 174 7.23 -6.88 23.08
C ARG A 174 8.11 -7.74 22.16
N SER A 175 7.79 -7.78 20.87
CA SER A 175 8.76 -8.22 19.86
C SER A 175 8.63 -7.34 18.61
N PRO A 176 9.76 -6.83 18.09
CA PRO A 176 9.78 -5.84 17.02
C PRO A 176 9.47 -6.51 15.68
N TRP A 177 8.57 -5.89 14.91
CA TRP A 177 8.41 -6.01 13.47
C TRP A 177 9.12 -7.20 12.80
N CYS A 178 8.43 -8.34 12.75
CA CYS A 178 8.84 -9.50 11.95
C CYS A 178 8.78 -9.12 10.45
N PRO A 179 9.77 -9.50 9.61
CA PRO A 179 9.75 -9.21 8.19
C PRO A 179 8.51 -9.84 7.54
N MET A 180 7.50 -9.01 7.28
CA MET A 180 6.29 -9.41 6.57
C MET A 180 6.62 -9.60 5.10
N VAL A 181 6.61 -10.85 4.64
CA VAL A 181 6.63 -11.18 3.20
C VAL A 181 5.18 -11.31 2.74
N PRO A 182 4.70 -10.49 1.79
CA PRO A 182 3.44 -10.77 1.12
C PRO A 182 3.60 -12.07 0.33
N ALA A 183 2.99 -13.17 0.80
CA ALA A 183 2.96 -14.42 0.06
C ALA A 183 1.89 -14.33 -1.04
N VAL A 184 2.30 -14.46 -2.31
CA VAL A 184 1.39 -14.60 -3.45
C VAL A 184 1.20 -16.09 -3.70
N THR A 185 0.03 -16.62 -3.37
CA THR A 185 -0.31 -18.01 -3.71
C THR A 185 -0.76 -18.07 -5.17
N ARG A 186 0.08 -18.57 -6.08
CA ARG A 186 -0.41 -19.17 -7.33
C ARG A 186 -0.95 -20.55 -6.99
N ALA A 187 -2.27 -20.71 -6.98
CA ALA A 187 -2.89 -22.03 -6.92
C ALA A 187 -2.74 -22.68 -8.30
N THR A 188 -1.66 -23.43 -8.52
CA THR A 188 -1.72 -24.54 -9.45
C THR A 188 -2.48 -25.65 -8.73
N GLN A 189 -3.80 -25.71 -8.94
CA GLN A 189 -4.51 -26.96 -8.72
C GLN A 189 -3.96 -27.93 -9.77
N SER A 190 -3.11 -28.86 -9.33
CA SER A 190 -2.97 -30.12 -10.04
C SER A 190 -4.34 -30.79 -10.02
N LYS A 191 -4.71 -31.33 -11.18
CA LYS A 191 -5.97 -32.02 -11.50
C LYS A 191 -6.49 -32.93 -10.39
#